data_AF-Q73Q50-F1
#
_entry.id   AF-Q73Q50-F1
#
_cell.length_a   1.000
_cell.length_b   1.000
_cell.length_c   1.000
_cell.angle_alpha   90.00
_cell.angle_beta   90.00
_cell.angle_gamma   90.00
#
_symmetry.space_group_name_H-M   'P 1'
#
loop_
_entity.id
_entity.type
_entity.pdbx_description
1 polymer ?
#
loop_
_entity_poly.entity_id
_entity_poly.type
_entity_poly.pdbx_seq_one_letter_code
_entity_poly.pdbx_strand_id
1 'polypeptide(L)'
;MKKFLMITITVCLLAGGVNAFAYGINSFTVYDAQDNIVHKITAKSKVNALYLLFQESLQIAADEAFFMELPKDAQVLYRYVLSYNYGDDEQYFSFIVYKNYPLCRIPQLQEKEDIPKELTWKLFKYAYEIASRPAEVKKQLSYSAKNSYIRIYDDKGSLLLFTAGEKILDMFDTLFGKDIAEIEIEERNLKSLFTAESIHDGREVLVHYSFMDDDKIMKLYIYKDTKEMNITTDTGVLKVNLSEEAYRILSSPKSFQKEFEKRR
;
A
#
# COMPACT_ATOMS: atom_id res chain seq x y z
N MET A 1 27.23 -13.97 6.63
CA MET A 1 26.61 -12.93 7.47
C MET A 1 25.30 -12.42 6.83
N LYS A 2 24.34 -13.23 6.37
CA LYS A 2 23.16 -13.82 7.07
C LYS A 2 22.32 -12.95 8.05
N LYS A 3 22.61 -11.67 8.30
CA LYS A 3 21.82 -10.84 9.25
C LYS A 3 20.96 -9.71 8.65
N PHE A 4 21.12 -9.34 7.37
CA PHE A 4 20.59 -8.06 6.87
C PHE A 4 19.41 -8.08 5.90
N LEU A 5 19.05 -9.21 5.25
CA LEU A 5 17.75 -9.29 4.55
C LEU A 5 16.55 -9.34 5.51
N MET A 6 16.84 -9.40 6.83
CA MET A 6 15.89 -9.20 7.91
C MET A 6 15.25 -7.81 7.83
N ILE A 7 15.96 -6.82 7.30
CA ILE A 7 15.43 -5.47 7.14
C ILE A 7 14.41 -5.45 6.01
N THR A 8 14.55 -6.15 4.89
CA THR A 8 13.66 -5.93 3.73
C THR A 8 12.21 -6.36 3.95
N ILE A 9 11.92 -7.27 4.89
CA ILE A 9 10.54 -7.75 5.13
C ILE A 9 10.01 -7.21 6.45
N THR A 10 10.86 -7.06 7.47
CA THR A 10 10.49 -6.26 8.65
C THR A 10 10.30 -4.78 8.26
N VAL A 11 10.94 -4.24 7.22
CA VAL A 11 10.66 -2.90 6.65
C VAL A 11 9.49 -2.90 5.66
N CYS A 12 9.14 -4.04 5.06
CA CYS A 12 7.90 -4.14 4.28
C CYS A 12 6.65 -4.37 5.14
N LEU A 13 6.77 -4.87 6.38
CA LEU A 13 5.63 -5.25 7.23
C LEU A 13 5.69 -4.84 8.71
N LEU A 14 6.83 -4.49 9.32
CA LEU A 14 6.99 -4.39 10.80
C LEU A 14 7.83 -3.19 11.33
N ALA A 15 8.38 -2.32 10.48
CA ALA A 15 9.23 -1.23 10.90
C ALA A 15 9.20 -0.11 9.87
N GLY A 16 8.30 0.85 10.07
CA GLY A 16 8.48 2.25 9.73
C GLY A 16 8.58 2.50 8.23
N GLY A 17 7.50 3.05 7.68
CA GLY A 17 7.43 3.38 6.28
C GLY A 17 8.62 4.21 5.78
N VAL A 18 8.88 4.05 4.48
CA VAL A 18 9.59 4.98 3.56
C VAL A 18 11.06 5.35 3.88
N ASN A 19 11.50 5.40 5.14
CA ASN A 19 12.85 5.82 5.53
C ASN A 19 13.95 4.84 5.11
N ALA A 20 13.61 3.57 4.85
CA ALA A 20 14.61 2.61 4.37
C ALA A 20 15.00 2.79 2.89
N PHE A 21 14.29 3.61 2.11
CA PHE A 21 14.51 3.66 0.66
C PHE A 21 14.58 5.06 0.03
N ALA A 22 14.58 6.13 0.84
CA ALA A 22 14.78 7.50 0.35
C ALA A 22 16.14 7.74 -0.36
N TYR A 23 17.12 6.84 -0.19
CA TYR A 23 18.50 7.06 -0.66
C TYR A 23 19.07 6.03 -1.65
N GLY A 24 18.29 5.03 -2.11
CA GLY A 24 18.86 3.94 -2.91
C GLY A 24 18.06 3.45 -4.11
N ILE A 25 16.76 3.69 -4.22
CA ILE A 25 15.98 3.12 -5.33
C ILE A 25 16.38 3.75 -6.68
N ASN A 26 16.84 2.91 -7.59
CA ASN A 26 17.37 3.32 -8.89
C ASN A 26 16.33 3.17 -10.01
N SER A 27 15.79 1.97 -10.17
CA SER A 27 14.93 1.66 -11.32
C SER A 27 14.06 0.42 -11.10
N PHE A 28 13.00 0.32 -11.89
CA PHE A 28 12.37 -0.96 -12.20
C PHE A 28 12.76 -1.40 -13.61
N THR A 29 13.24 -2.63 -13.74
CA THR A 29 13.33 -3.32 -15.04
C THR A 29 12.22 -4.35 -15.12
N VAL A 30 11.40 -4.27 -16.17
CA VAL A 30 10.20 -5.10 -16.33
C VAL A 30 10.46 -6.16 -17.40
N TYR A 31 10.27 -7.41 -17.02
CA TYR A 31 10.42 -8.58 -17.87
C TYR A 31 9.06 -9.19 -18.19
N ASP A 32 8.86 -9.67 -19.41
CA ASP A 32 7.72 -10.53 -19.75
C ASP A 32 7.92 -11.96 -19.24
N ALA A 33 6.96 -12.85 -19.55
CA ALA A 33 7.00 -14.26 -19.18
C ALA A 33 8.12 -15.07 -19.88
N GLN A 34 8.76 -14.51 -20.90
CA GLN A 34 9.88 -15.11 -21.63
C GLN A 34 11.24 -14.52 -21.20
N ASP A 35 11.27 -13.77 -20.09
CA ASP A 35 12.46 -13.07 -19.58
C ASP A 35 13.02 -11.99 -20.52
N ASN A 36 12.22 -11.47 -21.46
CA ASN A 36 12.61 -10.31 -22.27
C ASN A 36 12.32 -9.01 -21.53
N ILE A 37 13.24 -8.06 -21.60
CA ILE A 37 13.00 -6.71 -21.09
C ILE A 37 11.99 -6.01 -21.99
N VAL A 38 10.80 -5.73 -21.46
CA VAL A 38 9.73 -5.02 -22.17
C VAL A 38 9.64 -3.54 -21.79
N HIS A 39 10.14 -3.18 -20.61
CA HIS A 39 10.16 -1.78 -20.17
C HIS A 39 11.21 -1.53 -19.09
N LYS A 40 11.68 -0.28 -18.99
CA LYS A 40 12.53 0.19 -17.88
C LYS A 40 12.02 1.52 -17.35
N ILE A 41 11.78 1.59 -16.06
CA ILE A 41 11.31 2.77 -15.34
C ILE A 41 12.49 3.31 -14.54
N THR A 42 13.02 4.47 -14.92
CA THR A 42 14.22 5.08 -14.29
C THR A 42 13.95 6.43 -13.66
N ALA A 43 12.81 7.07 -13.97
CA ALA A 43 12.48 8.36 -13.38
C ALA A 43 12.14 8.17 -11.90
N LYS A 44 12.97 8.73 -10.99
CA LYS A 44 12.87 8.53 -9.53
C LYS A 44 11.44 8.64 -9.00
N SER A 45 10.69 9.67 -9.42
CA SER A 45 9.29 9.86 -9.01
C SER A 45 8.37 8.70 -9.42
N LYS A 46 8.55 8.13 -10.62
CA LYS A 46 7.76 6.98 -11.09
C LYS A 46 8.16 5.69 -10.39
N VAL A 47 9.46 5.50 -10.15
CA VAL A 47 9.97 4.32 -9.46
C VAL A 47 9.43 4.31 -8.03
N ASN A 48 9.53 5.43 -7.32
CA ASN A 48 8.95 5.58 -5.99
C ASN A 48 7.43 5.36 -6.01
N ALA A 49 6.71 5.98 -6.94
CA ALA A 49 5.25 5.84 -7.02
C ALA A 49 4.80 4.39 -7.23
N LEU A 50 5.46 3.64 -8.12
CA LEU A 50 5.13 2.24 -8.38
C LEU A 50 5.49 1.35 -7.17
N TYR A 51 6.64 1.60 -6.55
CA TYR A 51 7.04 0.89 -5.34
C TYR A 51 6.04 1.11 -4.20
N LEU A 52 5.67 2.35 -3.94
CA LEU A 52 4.67 2.71 -2.93
C LEU A 52 3.30 2.08 -3.23
N LEU A 53 2.91 1.95 -4.50
CA LEU A 53 1.67 1.27 -4.89
C LEU A 53 1.72 -0.23 -4.56
N PHE A 54 2.85 -0.91 -4.76
CA PHE A 54 3.03 -2.30 -4.34
C PHE A 54 2.96 -2.45 -2.81
N GLN A 55 3.59 -1.53 -2.06
CA GLN A 55 3.51 -1.51 -0.60
C GLN A 55 2.08 -1.26 -0.10
N GLU A 56 1.40 -0.28 -0.67
CA GLU A 56 0.01 0.02 -0.40
C GLU A 56 -0.89 -1.19 -0.64
N SER A 57 -0.68 -1.90 -1.77
CA SER A 57 -1.44 -3.12 -2.04
C SER A 57 -1.16 -4.24 -1.03
N LEU A 58 0.07 -4.36 -0.55
CA LEU A 58 0.44 -5.38 0.42
C LEU A 58 -0.22 -5.11 1.78
N GLN A 59 -0.26 -3.84 2.20
CA GLN A 59 -0.94 -3.43 3.45
C GLN A 59 -2.45 -3.69 3.38
N ILE A 60 -3.09 -3.35 2.25
CA ILE A 60 -4.52 -3.63 2.05
C ILE A 60 -4.76 -5.14 2.10
N ALA A 61 -3.93 -5.95 1.46
CA ALA A 61 -4.06 -7.41 1.54
C ALA A 61 -3.86 -7.94 2.97
N ALA A 62 -3.00 -7.31 3.77
CA ALA A 62 -2.91 -7.66 5.18
C ALA A 62 -4.19 -7.30 5.94
N ASP A 63 -4.77 -6.13 5.69
CA ASP A 63 -6.02 -5.64 6.30
C ASP A 63 -7.23 -6.54 5.95
N GLU A 64 -7.27 -7.00 4.72
CA GLU A 64 -8.26 -7.96 4.22
C GLU A 64 -7.95 -9.42 4.60
N ALA A 65 -6.77 -9.70 5.20
CA ALA A 65 -6.22 -11.04 5.39
C ALA A 65 -6.20 -11.89 4.10
N PHE A 66 -5.92 -11.25 2.96
CA PHE A 66 -6.02 -11.83 1.63
C PHE A 66 -4.66 -12.32 1.10
N PHE A 67 -4.06 -13.26 1.84
CA PHE A 67 -2.89 -14.02 1.39
C PHE A 67 -3.31 -15.41 0.94
N MET A 68 -2.68 -15.92 -0.11
CA MET A 68 -3.04 -17.21 -0.67
C MET A 68 -1.84 -17.94 -1.26
N GLU A 69 -2.00 -19.24 -1.46
CA GLU A 69 -1.08 -20.00 -2.29
C GLU A 69 -1.23 -19.60 -3.76
N LEU A 70 -0.14 -19.65 -4.52
CA LEU A 70 -0.17 -19.37 -5.94
C LEU A 70 -0.93 -20.50 -6.68
N PRO A 71 -1.98 -20.19 -7.47
CA PRO A 71 -2.65 -21.19 -8.30
C PRO A 71 -1.70 -21.91 -9.26
N LYS A 72 -1.90 -23.20 -9.47
CA LYS A 72 -1.01 -24.04 -10.31
C LYS A 72 -0.98 -23.63 -11.78
N ASP A 73 -2.06 -23.04 -12.26
CA ASP A 73 -2.23 -22.54 -13.63
C ASP A 73 -1.88 -21.04 -13.75
N ALA A 74 -1.37 -20.40 -12.69
CA ALA A 74 -1.02 -18.99 -12.71
C ALA A 74 0.09 -18.69 -13.74
N GLN A 75 -0.18 -17.76 -14.65
CA GLN A 75 0.73 -17.36 -15.71
C GLN A 75 1.34 -16.01 -15.39
N VAL A 76 2.66 -15.92 -15.41
CA VAL A 76 3.38 -14.64 -15.25
C VAL A 76 2.90 -13.69 -16.35
N LEU A 77 2.49 -12.50 -15.94
CA LEU A 77 2.28 -11.38 -16.84
C LEU A 77 3.58 -10.58 -16.97
N TYR A 78 4.09 -10.10 -15.84
CA TYR A 78 5.34 -9.35 -15.76
C TYR A 78 6.11 -9.65 -14.49
N ARG A 79 7.44 -9.66 -14.57
CA ARG A 79 8.34 -9.59 -13.43
C ARG A 79 8.95 -8.19 -13.35
N TYR A 80 8.65 -7.48 -12.28
CA TYR A 80 9.22 -6.18 -11.95
C TYR A 80 10.43 -6.37 -11.04
N VAL A 81 11.63 -6.09 -11.56
CA VAL A 81 12.87 -6.14 -10.80
C VAL A 81 13.24 -4.72 -10.37
N LEU A 82 13.08 -4.43 -9.08
CA LEU A 82 13.54 -3.23 -8.41
C LEU A 82 15.05 -3.33 -8.21
N SER A 83 15.80 -2.37 -8.71
CA SER A 83 17.20 -2.15 -8.34
C SER A 83 17.29 -1.03 -7.31
N TYR A 84 18.08 -1.26 -6.26
CA TYR A 84 18.34 -0.28 -5.22
C TYR A 84 19.76 -0.41 -4.66
N ASN A 85 20.33 0.71 -4.19
CA ASN A 85 21.63 0.73 -3.52
C ASN A 85 21.48 0.47 -2.03
N TYR A 86 22.34 -0.37 -1.48
CA TYR A 86 22.52 -0.58 -0.05
C TYR A 86 24.01 -0.41 0.30
N GLY A 87 24.37 0.75 0.84
CA GLY A 87 25.77 1.15 0.90
C GLY A 87 26.33 1.30 -0.51
N ASP A 88 27.44 0.61 -0.79
CA ASP A 88 28.10 0.60 -2.10
C ASP A 88 27.61 -0.52 -3.03
N ASP A 89 26.77 -1.44 -2.54
CA ASP A 89 26.30 -2.60 -3.31
C ASP A 89 24.92 -2.35 -3.93
N GLU A 90 24.78 -2.69 -5.22
CA GLU A 90 23.48 -2.77 -5.87
C GLU A 90 22.78 -4.09 -5.51
N GLN A 91 21.54 -3.97 -5.07
CA GLN A 91 20.67 -5.07 -4.67
C GLN A 91 19.43 -5.10 -5.54
N TYR A 92 18.79 -6.27 -5.61
CA TYR A 92 17.62 -6.49 -6.45
C TYR A 92 16.48 -7.12 -5.66
N PHE A 93 15.26 -6.66 -5.94
CA PHE A 93 14.03 -7.20 -5.35
C PHE A 93 12.98 -7.39 -6.44
N SER A 94 12.21 -8.48 -6.40
CA SER A 94 11.28 -8.84 -7.49
C SER A 94 9.84 -8.89 -7.02
N PHE A 95 8.95 -8.27 -7.80
CA PHE A 95 7.51 -8.45 -7.75
C PHE A 95 7.05 -9.16 -9.04
N ILE A 96 6.27 -10.23 -8.90
CA ILE A 96 5.73 -10.98 -10.04
C ILE A 96 4.21 -10.76 -10.10
N VAL A 97 3.73 -10.21 -11.21
CA VAL A 97 2.30 -9.97 -11.47
C VAL A 97 1.79 -11.03 -12.44
N TYR A 98 0.58 -11.53 -12.22
CA TYR A 98 0.00 -12.63 -12.99
C TYR A 98 -1.12 -12.18 -13.95
N LYS A 99 -1.31 -12.92 -15.05
CA LYS A 99 -2.23 -12.56 -16.15
C LYS A 99 -3.66 -13.01 -15.90
N ASN A 100 -3.81 -14.25 -15.43
CA ASN A 100 -5.11 -14.90 -15.20
C ASN A 100 -5.68 -14.63 -13.81
N TYR A 101 -4.90 -14.01 -12.92
CA TYR A 101 -5.33 -13.62 -11.60
C TYR A 101 -4.74 -12.24 -11.25
N PRO A 102 -5.49 -11.36 -10.54
CA PRO A 102 -4.96 -10.09 -10.04
C PRO A 102 -4.06 -10.35 -8.82
N LEU A 103 -3.01 -11.13 -8.99
CA LEU A 103 -2.08 -11.52 -7.93
C LEU A 103 -0.74 -10.85 -8.13
N CYS A 104 -0.09 -10.57 -7.00
CA CYS A 104 1.32 -10.25 -6.93
C CYS A 104 2.02 -11.26 -6.03
N ARG A 105 3.26 -11.61 -6.36
CA ARG A 105 4.11 -12.48 -5.55
C ARG A 105 5.48 -11.89 -5.36
N ILE A 106 6.02 -12.07 -4.16
CA ILE A 106 7.45 -11.95 -3.87
C ILE A 106 8.03 -13.37 -3.75
N PRO A 107 8.91 -13.81 -4.67
CA PRO A 107 9.36 -15.20 -4.75
C PRO A 107 10.57 -15.55 -3.87
N GLN A 108 11.23 -14.56 -3.25
CA GLN A 108 12.51 -14.77 -2.55
C GLN A 108 12.53 -14.00 -1.23
N LEU A 109 11.78 -14.48 -0.25
CA LEU A 109 11.87 -13.99 1.12
C LEU A 109 12.91 -14.84 1.88
N GLN A 110 13.77 -14.21 2.69
CA GLN A 110 14.71 -15.00 3.51
C GLN A 110 13.95 -15.75 4.60
N GLU A 111 14.22 -17.05 4.69
CA GLU A 111 13.71 -17.91 5.76
C GLU A 111 14.08 -17.36 7.14
N LYS A 112 13.06 -16.99 7.91
CA LYS A 112 13.09 -16.71 9.35
C LYS A 112 11.87 -17.37 9.98
N GLU A 113 11.93 -17.62 11.28
CA GLU A 113 10.88 -18.35 12.03
C GLU A 113 9.46 -17.82 11.75
N ASP A 114 9.30 -16.52 11.49
CA ASP A 114 8.00 -15.86 11.31
C ASP A 114 7.72 -15.30 9.90
N ILE A 115 8.61 -15.52 8.90
CA ILE A 115 8.45 -14.96 7.55
C ILE A 115 8.38 -16.09 6.52
N PRO A 116 7.30 -16.18 5.72
CA PRO A 116 7.19 -17.22 4.70
C PRO A 116 8.22 -17.02 3.60
N LYS A 117 8.65 -18.12 2.96
CA LYS A 117 9.65 -18.09 1.87
C LYS A 117 9.18 -17.31 0.64
N GLU A 118 7.86 -17.25 0.48
CA GLU A 118 7.17 -16.65 -0.64
C GLU A 118 5.88 -16.06 -0.12
N LEU A 119 5.49 -14.91 -0.66
CA LEU A 119 4.25 -14.25 -0.28
C LEU A 119 3.48 -13.92 -1.54
N THR A 120 2.24 -14.40 -1.62
CA THR A 120 1.33 -14.11 -2.73
C THR A 120 0.06 -13.48 -2.16
N TRP A 121 -0.35 -12.35 -2.74
CA TRP A 121 -1.54 -11.63 -2.33
C TRP A 121 -2.30 -11.10 -3.54
N LYS A 122 -3.55 -10.73 -3.31
CA LYS A 122 -4.39 -10.11 -4.33
C LYS A 122 -4.08 -8.61 -4.44
N LEU A 123 -3.73 -8.18 -5.64
CA LEU A 123 -3.70 -6.78 -5.99
C LEU A 123 -5.12 -6.25 -6.03
N PHE A 124 -5.37 -5.14 -5.33
CA PHE A 124 -6.60 -4.38 -5.50
C PHE A 124 -6.67 -3.80 -6.92
N LYS A 125 -7.88 -3.50 -7.40
CA LYS A 125 -8.15 -3.24 -8.82
C LYS A 125 -7.23 -2.18 -9.44
N TYR A 126 -7.09 -1.02 -8.81
CA TYR A 126 -6.25 0.06 -9.32
C TYR A 126 -4.77 -0.33 -9.40
N ALA A 127 -4.24 -1.08 -8.41
CA ALA A 127 -2.86 -1.57 -8.49
C ALA A 127 -2.65 -2.55 -9.64
N TYR A 128 -3.60 -3.45 -9.86
CA TYR A 128 -3.52 -4.41 -10.96
C TYR A 128 -3.60 -3.74 -12.34
N GLU A 129 -4.47 -2.74 -12.50
CA GLU A 129 -4.60 -1.98 -13.75
C GLU A 129 -3.27 -1.30 -14.14
N ILE A 130 -2.55 -0.74 -13.16
CA ILE A 130 -1.24 -0.10 -13.39
C ILE A 130 -0.14 -1.14 -13.65
N ALA A 131 -0.07 -2.18 -12.81
CA ALA A 131 0.97 -3.19 -12.89
C ALA A 131 0.78 -4.17 -14.07
N SER A 132 -0.35 -4.12 -14.76
CA SER A 132 -0.59 -4.87 -16.00
C SER A 132 -0.21 -4.08 -17.26
N ARG A 133 0.21 -2.81 -17.13
CA ARG A 133 0.54 -1.93 -18.26
C ARG A 133 1.83 -1.13 -17.99
N PRO A 134 3.01 -1.78 -17.92
CA PRO A 134 4.27 -1.15 -17.52
C PRO A 134 4.64 0.10 -18.33
N ALA A 135 4.32 0.13 -19.62
CA ALA A 135 4.59 1.28 -20.49
C ALA A 135 3.70 2.51 -20.19
N GLU A 136 2.55 2.31 -19.57
CA GLU A 136 1.55 3.35 -19.28
C GLU A 136 1.57 3.85 -17.84
N VAL A 137 2.47 3.31 -17.00
CA VAL A 137 2.60 3.64 -15.58
C VAL A 137 2.57 5.15 -15.32
N LYS A 138 3.21 5.98 -16.16
CA LYS A 138 3.17 7.45 -16.02
C LYS A 138 1.76 8.04 -16.17
N LYS A 139 0.97 7.52 -17.11
CA LYS A 139 -0.37 8.05 -17.42
C LYS A 139 -1.39 7.64 -16.37
N GLN A 140 -1.16 6.51 -15.72
CA GLN A 140 -2.13 5.88 -14.83
C GLN A 140 -1.84 6.13 -13.35
N LEU A 141 -0.58 6.35 -12.97
CA LEU A 141 -0.22 6.67 -11.59
C LEU A 141 -0.46 8.15 -11.26
N SER A 142 -1.51 8.40 -10.49
CA SER A 142 -1.66 9.66 -9.76
C SER A 142 -0.64 9.68 -8.61
N TYR A 143 0.38 10.53 -8.71
CA TYR A 143 1.44 10.69 -7.72
C TYR A 143 1.90 12.15 -7.58
N SER A 144 2.36 12.50 -6.38
CA SER A 144 2.94 13.81 -6.05
C SER A 144 4.41 13.67 -5.70
N ALA A 145 5.25 14.55 -6.26
CA ALA A 145 6.66 14.64 -5.85
C ALA A 145 6.83 15.13 -4.40
N LYS A 146 5.80 15.76 -3.83
CA LYS A 146 5.70 16.04 -2.39
C LYS A 146 5.26 14.74 -1.71
N ASN A 147 5.96 14.34 -0.66
CA ASN A 147 5.76 13.07 0.03
C ASN A 147 4.36 12.89 0.66
N SER A 148 3.47 13.88 0.57
CA SER A 148 2.13 13.81 1.15
C SER A 148 1.02 13.74 0.09
N TYR A 149 0.22 12.67 0.13
CA TYR A 149 -0.92 12.46 -0.79
C TYR A 149 -2.03 11.61 -0.18
N ILE A 150 -3.24 11.72 -0.75
CA ILE A 150 -4.40 10.89 -0.42
C ILE A 150 -4.91 10.23 -1.71
N ARG A 151 -5.17 8.93 -1.63
CA ARG A 151 -5.96 8.17 -2.60
C ARG A 151 -7.20 7.64 -1.90
N ILE A 152 -8.35 7.80 -2.54
CA ILE A 152 -9.63 7.27 -2.05
C ILE A 152 -10.11 6.25 -3.06
N TYR A 153 -10.58 5.11 -2.56
CA TYR A 153 -11.04 4.01 -3.38
C TYR A 153 -12.45 3.56 -2.97
N ASP A 154 -13.14 2.94 -3.91
CA ASP A 154 -14.39 2.23 -3.63
C ASP A 154 -14.13 0.88 -2.91
N ASP A 155 -15.21 0.20 -2.55
CA ASP A 155 -15.23 -1.14 -1.96
C ASP A 155 -14.58 -2.23 -2.84
N LYS A 156 -14.31 -1.93 -4.11
CA LYS A 156 -13.68 -2.83 -5.09
C LYS A 156 -12.23 -2.45 -5.40
N GLY A 157 -11.69 -1.42 -4.74
CA GLY A 157 -10.34 -0.93 -4.94
C GLY A 157 -10.15 -0.13 -6.25
N SER A 158 -11.21 0.41 -6.86
CA SER A 158 -11.10 1.39 -7.94
C SER A 158 -10.76 2.76 -7.37
N LEU A 159 -9.82 3.48 -7.98
CA LEU A 159 -9.50 4.85 -7.55
C LEU A 159 -10.68 5.79 -7.84
N LEU A 160 -11.19 6.46 -6.80
CA LEU A 160 -12.25 7.47 -6.87
C LEU A 160 -11.69 8.90 -6.87
N LEU A 161 -10.65 9.14 -6.07
CA LEU A 161 -10.04 10.45 -5.93
C LEU A 161 -8.54 10.33 -5.64
N PHE A 162 -7.76 11.22 -6.23
CA PHE A 162 -6.39 11.49 -5.80
C PHE A 162 -6.26 12.98 -5.48
N THR A 163 -5.69 13.31 -4.33
CA THR A 163 -5.30 14.67 -3.99
C THR A 163 -3.92 14.69 -3.36
N ALA A 164 -3.21 15.80 -3.55
CA ALA A 164 -1.90 16.05 -2.97
C ALA A 164 -1.84 17.46 -2.39
N GLY A 165 -1.18 17.59 -1.25
CA GLY A 165 -1.11 18.86 -0.53
C GLY A 165 -0.27 18.73 0.74
N GLU A 166 0.15 19.87 1.27
CA GLU A 166 0.77 19.95 2.59
C GLU A 166 -0.33 19.86 3.67
N LYS A 167 0.01 19.43 4.90
CA LYS A 167 -0.90 19.43 6.06
C LYS A 167 -2.13 18.53 5.97
N ILE A 168 -2.00 17.37 5.32
CA ILE A 168 -3.11 16.41 5.27
C ILE A 168 -3.45 15.87 6.67
N LEU A 169 -2.44 15.64 7.54
CA LEU A 169 -2.66 15.22 8.93
C LEU A 169 -3.53 16.23 9.69
N ASP A 170 -3.21 17.53 9.65
CA ASP A 170 -3.97 18.59 10.34
C ASP A 170 -5.47 18.54 10.03
N MET A 171 -5.84 18.22 8.79
CA MET A 171 -7.24 18.08 8.39
C MET A 171 -7.88 16.86 9.07
N PHE A 172 -7.19 15.73 9.13
CA PHE A 172 -7.69 14.55 9.82
C PHE A 172 -7.77 14.76 11.34
N ASP A 173 -6.78 15.39 11.98
CA ASP A 173 -6.82 15.73 13.40
C ASP A 173 -8.02 16.64 13.71
N THR A 174 -8.31 17.59 12.82
CA THR A 174 -9.51 18.44 12.94
C THR A 174 -10.80 17.62 12.80
N LEU A 175 -10.86 16.68 11.86
CA LEU A 175 -12.05 15.84 11.64
C LEU A 175 -12.29 14.87 12.81
N PHE A 176 -11.23 14.41 13.47
CA PHE A 176 -11.32 13.47 14.59
C PHE A 176 -11.38 14.17 15.96
N GLY A 177 -11.03 15.45 16.04
CA GLY A 177 -11.06 16.25 17.26
C GLY A 177 -10.00 15.86 18.29
N LYS A 178 -9.02 15.04 17.90
CA LYS A 178 -7.86 14.59 18.69
C LYS A 178 -6.70 14.31 17.73
N ASP A 179 -5.47 14.42 18.23
CA ASP A 179 -4.27 14.05 17.49
C ASP A 179 -4.26 12.53 17.27
N ILE A 180 -4.25 12.09 16.01
CA ILE A 180 -4.20 10.67 15.64
C ILE A 180 -2.95 10.01 16.20
N ALA A 181 -1.85 10.76 16.37
CA ALA A 181 -0.59 10.26 16.91
C ALA A 181 -0.66 9.93 18.41
N GLU A 182 -1.67 10.42 19.13
CA GLU A 182 -1.83 10.20 20.58
C GLU A 182 -2.76 9.02 20.92
N ILE A 183 -3.37 8.36 19.93
CA ILE A 183 -4.39 7.34 20.19
C ILE A 183 -3.73 5.95 20.33
N GLU A 184 -4.05 5.23 21.41
CA GLU A 184 -3.54 3.87 21.65
C GLU A 184 -3.93 2.93 20.51
N ILE A 185 -2.92 2.29 19.92
CA ILE A 185 -3.06 1.39 18.77
C ILE A 185 -3.09 -0.04 19.30
N GLU A 186 -4.07 -0.84 18.87
CA GLU A 186 -4.03 -2.30 19.09
C GLU A 186 -2.89 -2.89 18.24
N GLU A 187 -1.87 -3.45 18.89
CA GLU A 187 -0.75 -4.08 18.20
C GLU A 187 -1.23 -5.23 17.31
N ARG A 188 -0.76 -5.23 16.06
CA ARG A 188 -1.11 -6.28 15.11
C ARG A 188 -0.23 -7.50 15.29
N ASN A 189 -0.83 -8.67 15.50
CA ASN A 189 -0.09 -9.92 15.48
C ASN A 189 0.23 -10.34 14.04
N LEU A 190 1.32 -9.81 13.49
CA LEU A 190 1.81 -10.13 12.14
C LEU A 190 2.61 -11.43 12.07
N LYS A 191 2.69 -12.22 13.16
CA LYS A 191 3.45 -13.49 13.18
C LYS A 191 2.83 -14.57 12.30
N SER A 192 1.58 -14.40 11.87
CA SER A 192 0.92 -15.37 10.99
C SER A 192 -0.01 -14.68 9.99
N LEU A 193 0.57 -14.10 8.93
CA LEU A 193 -0.19 -13.49 7.83
C LEU A 193 -1.22 -14.43 7.20
N PHE A 194 -0.96 -15.74 7.19
CA PHE A 194 -1.86 -16.76 6.63
C PHE A 194 -3.00 -17.17 7.56
N THR A 195 -2.91 -16.86 8.85
CA THR A 195 -4.00 -17.13 9.82
C THR A 195 -4.54 -15.85 10.43
N ALA A 196 -4.16 -14.69 9.89
CA ALA A 196 -4.70 -13.42 10.31
C ALA A 196 -6.18 -13.37 9.92
N GLU A 197 -6.99 -12.75 10.77
CA GLU A 197 -8.36 -12.41 10.43
C GLU A 197 -8.39 -11.00 9.84
N SER A 198 -9.36 -10.75 8.95
CA SER A 198 -9.53 -9.41 8.39
C SER A 198 -9.93 -8.44 9.50
N ILE A 199 -9.33 -7.26 9.50
CA ILE A 199 -9.64 -6.18 10.46
C ILE A 199 -11.09 -5.66 10.33
N HIS A 200 -11.75 -6.00 9.22
CA HIS A 200 -13.08 -5.54 8.93
C HIS A 200 -14.12 -6.29 9.74
N ASP A 201 -13.79 -7.46 10.30
CA ASP A 201 -14.69 -8.28 11.14
C ASP A 201 -16.06 -8.54 10.46
N GLY A 202 -16.05 -8.74 9.14
CA GLY A 202 -17.26 -8.93 8.32
C GLY A 202 -18.04 -7.67 7.97
N ARG A 203 -17.58 -6.48 8.40
CA ARG A 203 -18.20 -5.19 8.03
C ARG A 203 -17.93 -4.85 6.57
N GLU A 204 -18.94 -4.28 5.90
CA GLU A 204 -18.79 -3.81 4.53
C GLU A 204 -18.08 -2.46 4.51
N VAL A 205 -16.90 -2.42 3.88
CA VAL A 205 -16.20 -1.16 3.58
C VAL A 205 -17.01 -0.37 2.56
N LEU A 206 -17.30 0.89 2.87
CA LEU A 206 -17.93 1.85 1.97
C LEU A 206 -16.88 2.50 1.06
N VAL A 207 -15.83 3.03 1.67
CA VAL A 207 -14.67 3.64 1.01
C VAL A 207 -13.44 3.41 1.86
N HIS A 208 -12.29 3.23 1.21
CA HIS A 208 -11.02 3.20 1.91
C HIS A 208 -10.07 4.28 1.39
N TYR A 209 -9.36 4.89 2.32
CA TYR A 209 -8.37 5.92 2.06
C TYR A 209 -7.00 5.28 2.22
N SER A 210 -6.09 5.65 1.32
CA SER A 210 -4.65 5.50 1.54
C SER A 210 -4.05 6.88 1.63
N PHE A 211 -3.47 7.16 2.77
CA PHE A 211 -2.79 8.40 3.05
C PHE A 211 -1.30 8.15 3.20
N MET A 212 -0.50 8.99 2.55
CA MET A 212 0.94 9.09 2.81
C MET A 212 1.20 10.47 3.41
N ASP A 213 1.93 10.53 4.53
CA ASP A 213 2.64 11.73 4.98
C ASP A 213 4.09 11.41 5.19
N ASP A 214 5.00 12.16 4.55
CA ASP A 214 6.45 12.01 4.63
C ASP A 214 6.96 10.57 4.57
N ASP A 215 6.92 9.87 5.70
CA ASP A 215 7.37 8.49 5.87
C ASP A 215 6.31 7.47 6.29
N LYS A 216 5.04 7.86 6.50
CA LYS A 216 3.99 6.97 6.99
C LYS A 216 2.88 6.77 5.97
N ILE A 217 2.61 5.51 5.65
CA ILE A 217 1.39 5.10 4.96
C ILE A 217 0.38 4.68 6.01
N MET A 218 -0.79 5.33 6.02
CA MET A 218 -1.93 4.93 6.83
C MET A 218 -3.12 4.59 5.92
N LYS A 219 -3.96 3.65 6.37
CA LYS A 219 -5.25 3.38 5.72
C LYS A 219 -6.38 3.77 6.64
N LEU A 220 -7.44 4.30 6.07
CA LEU A 220 -8.68 4.55 6.80
C LEU A 220 -9.81 3.81 6.09
N TYR A 221 -10.58 3.03 6.84
CA TYR A 221 -11.69 2.24 6.33
C TYR A 221 -12.99 2.77 6.92
N ILE A 222 -13.78 3.41 6.07
CA ILE A 222 -15.13 3.87 6.41
C ILE A 222 -16.09 2.74 6.07
N TYR A 223 -16.93 2.35 7.02
CA TYR A 223 -17.88 1.25 6.85
C TYR A 223 -19.28 1.76 6.48
N LYS A 224 -20.08 0.91 5.82
CA LYS A 224 -21.49 1.21 5.52
C LYS A 224 -22.34 1.21 6.79
N ASP A 225 -23.32 2.10 6.82
CA ASP A 225 -24.38 2.16 7.84
C ASP A 225 -23.89 2.25 9.30
N THR A 226 -22.64 2.67 9.51
CA THR A 226 -22.07 2.90 10.84
C THR A 226 -21.11 4.08 10.82
N LYS A 227 -20.94 4.72 11.98
CA LYS A 227 -19.95 5.78 12.18
C LYS A 227 -18.61 5.26 12.66
N GLU A 228 -18.47 3.94 12.78
CA GLU A 228 -17.20 3.30 13.07
C GLU A 228 -16.27 3.39 11.86
N MET A 229 -14.98 3.53 12.16
CA MET A 229 -13.90 3.54 11.19
C MET A 229 -12.71 2.81 11.80
N ASN A 230 -11.97 2.09 10.96
CA ASN A 230 -10.63 1.63 11.34
C ASN A 230 -9.58 2.52 10.69
N ILE A 231 -8.56 2.90 11.45
CA ILE A 231 -7.29 3.43 10.93
C ILE A 231 -6.26 2.32 11.07
N THR A 232 -5.53 1.99 10.02
CA THR A 232 -4.42 1.03 10.08
C THR A 232 -3.11 1.68 9.74
N THR A 233 -2.08 1.23 10.46
CA THR A 233 -0.68 1.49 10.20
C THR A 233 0.03 0.17 9.88
N ASP A 234 1.35 0.22 9.72
CA ASP A 234 2.20 -0.96 9.68
C ASP A 234 2.19 -1.76 11.00
N THR A 235 1.98 -1.10 12.14
CA THR A 235 2.12 -1.71 13.46
C THR A 235 0.80 -2.06 14.16
N GLY A 236 -0.33 -1.52 13.71
CA GLY A 236 -1.57 -1.79 14.40
C GLY A 236 -2.83 -1.19 13.80
N VAL A 237 -3.92 -1.41 14.52
CA VAL A 237 -5.27 -0.99 14.15
C VAL A 237 -5.83 -0.10 15.24
N LEU A 238 -6.41 1.01 14.82
CA LEU A 238 -7.12 1.92 15.69
C LEU A 238 -8.60 1.96 15.30
N LYS A 239 -9.48 1.74 16.27
CA LYS A 239 -10.93 1.84 16.11
C LYS A 239 -11.40 3.23 16.52
N VAL A 240 -12.07 3.94 15.62
CA VAL A 240 -12.53 5.32 15.82
C VAL A 240 -14.04 5.39 15.61
N ASN A 241 -14.73 6.12 16.48
CA ASN A 241 -16.12 6.52 16.27
C ASN A 241 -16.17 7.95 15.73
N LEU A 242 -16.69 8.12 14.52
CA LEU A 242 -16.79 9.40 13.85
C LEU A 242 -17.97 10.23 14.38
N SER A 243 -17.81 11.55 14.37
CA SER A 243 -18.94 12.47 14.48
C SER A 243 -19.81 12.39 13.22
N GLU A 244 -21.07 12.85 13.30
CA GLU A 244 -21.96 12.93 12.13
C GLU A 244 -21.34 13.75 10.98
N GLU A 245 -20.66 14.85 11.33
CA GLU A 245 -20.00 15.70 10.37
C GLU A 245 -18.81 15.00 9.70
N ALA A 246 -17.94 14.37 10.50
CA ALA A 246 -16.78 13.65 9.99
C ALA A 246 -17.21 12.48 9.08
N TYR A 247 -18.21 11.69 9.50
CA TYR A 247 -18.74 10.59 8.68
C TYR A 247 -19.30 11.11 7.35
N ARG A 248 -20.09 12.19 7.34
CA ARG A 248 -20.62 12.80 6.10
C ARG A 248 -19.52 13.28 5.15
N ILE A 249 -18.40 13.77 5.68
CA ILE A 249 -17.27 14.25 4.89
C ILE A 249 -16.48 13.06 4.31
N LEU A 250 -16.16 12.06 5.15
CA LEU A 250 -15.29 10.93 4.80
C LEU A 250 -16.01 9.81 4.04
N SER A 251 -17.32 9.67 4.14
CA SER A 251 -18.08 8.66 3.39
C SER A 251 -18.24 8.98 1.89
N SER A 252 -17.85 10.19 1.45
CA SER A 252 -18.03 10.65 0.08
C SER A 252 -16.77 11.35 -0.43
N PRO A 253 -16.10 10.81 -1.48
CA PRO A 253 -14.93 11.46 -2.08
C PRO A 253 -15.23 12.90 -2.53
N LYS A 254 -16.45 13.18 -2.98
CA LYS A 254 -16.88 14.54 -3.37
C LYS A 254 -17.01 15.47 -2.17
N SER A 255 -17.56 15.00 -1.06
CA SER A 255 -17.68 15.78 0.17
C SER A 255 -16.29 16.07 0.74
N PHE A 256 -15.46 15.03 0.79
CA PHE A 256 -14.06 15.11 1.18
C PHE A 256 -13.30 16.15 0.35
N GLN A 257 -13.37 16.06 -0.98
CA GLN A 257 -12.67 17.00 -1.86
C GLN A 257 -13.07 18.46 -1.58
N LYS A 258 -14.37 18.74 -1.43
CA LYS A 258 -14.85 20.10 -1.12
C LYS A 258 -14.31 20.60 0.21
N GLU A 259 -14.22 19.73 1.21
CA GLU A 259 -13.69 20.12 2.52
C GLU A 259 -12.17 20.34 2.47
N PHE A 260 -11.45 19.48 1.75
CA PHE A 260 -10.01 19.61 1.50
C PHE A 260 -9.67 20.93 0.81
N GLU A 261 -10.45 21.33 -0.20
CA GLU A 261 -10.25 22.58 -0.95
C GLU A 261 -10.49 23.85 -0.12
N LYS A 262 -11.37 23.82 0.89
CA LYS A 262 -11.60 24.98 1.78
C LYS A 262 -10.43 25.26 2.72
N ARG A 263 -9.62 24.23 3.02
CA ARG A 263 -8.57 24.25 4.04
C ARG A 263 -7.18 24.50 3.46
N ARG A 264 -7.09 24.59 2.13
CA ARG A 264 -5.87 24.81 1.37
C ARG A 264 -5.67 26.30 1.07
#